data_AF-A0A7L3M2A4-F1
#
_entry.id   AF-A0A7L3M2A4-F1
#
_cell.length_a   1.000
_cell.length_b   1.000
_cell.length_c   1.000
_cell.angle_alpha   90.00
_cell.angle_beta   90.00
_cell.angle_gamma   90.00
#
_symmetry.space_group_name_H-M   'P 1'
#
loop_
_entity.id
_entity.type
_entity.pdbx_description
1 polymer ?
#
loop_
_entity_poly.entity_id
_entity_poly.type
_entity_poly.pdbx_seq_one_letter_code
_entity_poly.pdbx_strand_id
1 'polypeptide(L)'
;GWSHSCHAMLYAPNPGMLFGRIPLRYAVLMQMRFDGLLGFPGGFVDRRYWSLEDGLNRVLGLGLGCVRLTEADYLCSHLTEGPHRVVAHFYARQLTLEELHTIEISAVHSRDHGLEV
;
A
#
# COMPACT_ATOMS: atom_id res chain seq x y z
N GLY A 1 -18.57 16.94 -2.86
CA GLY A 1 -18.28 15.98 -1.78
C GLY A 1 -16.79 15.92 -1.53
N TRP A 2 -16.35 15.22 -0.48
CA TRP A 2 -14.94 14.87 -0.28
C TRP A 2 -14.68 13.47 -0.85
N SER A 3 -13.59 13.30 -1.59
CA SER A 3 -13.11 11.99 -2.02
C SER A 3 -12.19 11.41 -0.95
N HIS A 4 -12.16 10.08 -0.84
CA HIS A 4 -11.36 9.38 0.14
C HIS A 4 -10.44 8.40 -0.55
N SER A 5 -9.14 8.45 -0.25
CA SER A 5 -8.17 7.47 -0.72
C SER A 5 -7.53 6.77 0.46
N CYS A 6 -7.33 5.46 0.36
CA CYS A 6 -6.65 4.66 1.36
C CYS A 6 -5.40 4.06 0.74
N HIS A 7 -4.26 4.16 1.44
CA HIS A 7 -3.00 3.55 1.02
C HIS A 7 -2.31 2.86 2.20
N ALA A 8 -1.47 1.87 1.89
CA ALA A 8 -0.81 1.03 2.88
C ALA A 8 0.71 1.02 2.73
N MET A 9 1.41 1.28 3.83
CA MET A 9 2.82 0.97 3.98
C MET A 9 2.98 -0.45 4.51
N LEU A 10 3.44 -1.35 3.66
CA LEU A 10 3.82 -2.71 4.04
C LEU A 10 5.33 -2.75 4.22
N TYR A 11 5.79 -3.17 5.40
CA TYR A 11 7.22 -3.14 5.73
C TYR A 11 7.63 -4.33 6.57
N ALA A 12 8.90 -4.71 6.49
CA ALA A 12 9.46 -5.80 7.27
C ALA A 12 10.88 -5.46 7.79
N PRO A 13 11.25 -5.90 9.00
CA PRO A 13 12.65 -5.83 9.44
C PRO A 13 13.52 -6.66 8.50
N ASN A 14 14.64 -6.08 8.07
CA ASN A 14 15.58 -6.72 7.15
C ASN A 14 16.99 -6.74 7.78
N PRO A 15 17.46 -7.93 8.23
CA PRO A 15 18.79 -8.07 8.84
C PRO A 15 19.93 -8.03 7.81
N GLY A 16 19.62 -7.91 6.51
CA GLY A 16 20.59 -7.91 5.44
C GLY A 16 21.57 -6.72 5.48
N MET A 17 22.75 -6.96 4.91
CA MET A 17 23.82 -5.98 4.80
C MET A 17 24.13 -5.74 3.31
N LEU A 18 23.80 -4.56 2.79
CA LEU A 18 24.16 -4.18 1.44
C LEU A 18 25.69 -4.06 1.33
N PHE A 19 26.26 -4.78 0.36
CA PHE A 19 27.71 -4.94 0.18
C PHE A 19 28.45 -5.41 1.45
N GLY A 20 27.76 -6.11 2.35
CA GLY A 20 28.34 -6.60 3.61
C GLY A 20 28.69 -5.51 4.63
N ARG A 21 28.33 -4.24 4.39
CA ARG A 21 28.76 -3.11 5.24
C ARG A 21 27.68 -2.07 5.56
N ILE A 22 26.59 -2.00 4.81
CA ILE A 22 25.49 -1.05 5.05
C ILE A 22 24.26 -1.84 5.54
N PRO A 23 23.82 -1.67 6.80
CA PRO A 23 22.63 -2.36 7.28
C PRO A 23 21.38 -1.83 6.58
N LEU A 24 20.57 -2.75 6.03
CA LEU A 24 19.31 -2.40 5.35
C LEU A 24 18.24 -1.90 6.33
N ARG A 25 18.22 -2.48 7.54
CA ARG A 25 17.28 -2.20 8.63
C ARG A 25 15.85 -2.65 8.33
N TYR A 26 15.23 -2.11 7.28
CA TYR A 26 13.87 -2.44 6.87
C TYR A 26 13.74 -2.48 5.35
N ALA A 27 12.85 -3.35 4.87
CA ALA A 27 12.31 -3.30 3.53
C ALA A 27 10.91 -2.67 3.58
N VAL A 28 10.60 -1.80 2.63
CA VAL A 28 9.31 -1.10 2.52
C VAL A 28 8.84 -1.19 1.07
N LEU A 29 7.59 -1.60 0.88
CA LEU A 29 7.00 -1.69 -0.45
C LEU A 29 6.38 -0.36 -0.89
N MET A 30 6.78 0.06 -2.09
CA MET A 30 6.17 1.10 -2.91
C MET A 30 6.01 0.55 -4.33
N GLN A 31 5.17 1.19 -5.13
CA GLN A 31 4.90 0.77 -6.50
C GLN A 31 5.05 1.93 -7.48
N MET A 32 5.52 1.62 -8.69
CA MET A 32 5.38 2.51 -9.82
C MET A 32 3.91 2.52 -10.25
N ARG A 33 3.33 3.69 -10.43
CA ARG A 33 1.94 3.84 -10.91
C ARG A 33 1.93 4.05 -12.42
N PHE A 34 0.77 3.87 -13.02
CA PHE A 34 0.54 4.14 -14.45
C PHE A 34 0.92 5.57 -14.89
N ASP A 35 0.91 6.54 -13.98
CA ASP A 35 1.30 7.93 -14.23
C ASP A 35 2.82 8.18 -14.17
N GLY A 36 3.62 7.12 -13.95
CA GLY A 36 5.07 7.18 -13.85
C GLY A 36 5.59 7.70 -12.51
N LEU A 37 4.71 7.85 -11.50
CA LEU A 37 5.09 8.28 -10.16
C LEU A 37 5.17 7.10 -9.19
N LEU A 38 6.01 7.22 -8.17
CA LEU A 38 6.06 6.26 -7.06
C LEU A 38 4.94 6.57 -6.06
N GLY A 39 4.24 5.52 -5.62
CA GLY A 39 3.20 5.62 -4.59
C GLY A 39 3.13 4.38 -3.71
N PHE A 40 2.33 4.45 -2.65
CA PHE A 40 2.00 3.28 -1.85
C PHE A 40 0.85 2.49 -2.51
N PRO A 41 0.80 1.17 -2.32
CA PRO A 41 -0.35 0.37 -2.73
C PRO A 41 -1.65 0.89 -2.12
N GLY A 42 -2.70 0.96 -2.93
CA GLY A 42 -4.00 1.48 -2.52
C GLY A 42 -4.66 2.32 -3.61
N GLY A 43 -5.68 3.07 -3.23
CA GLY A 43 -6.45 3.87 -4.18
C GLY A 43 -7.67 4.53 -3.56
N PHE A 44 -8.55 5.05 -4.42
CA PHE A 44 -9.79 5.69 -3.98
C PHE A 44 -10.81 4.68 -3.46
N VAL A 45 -11.52 5.06 -2.40
CA VAL A 45 -12.57 4.26 -1.76
C VAL A 45 -13.91 4.98 -1.88
N ASP A 46 -14.92 4.31 -2.44
CA ASP A 46 -16.28 4.83 -2.48
C ASP A 46 -17.02 4.52 -1.16
N ARG A 47 -17.04 5.52 -0.28
CA ARG A 47 -17.66 5.45 1.05
C ARG A 47 -19.19 5.26 1.04
N ARG A 48 -19.84 5.31 -0.11
CA ARG A 48 -21.28 4.99 -0.23
C ARG A 48 -21.53 3.49 -0.16
N TYR A 49 -20.54 2.68 -0.53
CA TYR A 49 -20.66 1.23 -0.64
C TYR A 49 -19.75 0.48 0.33
N TRP A 50 -18.61 1.06 0.72
CA TRP A 50 -17.58 0.36 1.49
C TRP A 50 -17.11 1.17 2.69
N SER A 51 -16.68 0.47 3.75
CA SER A 51 -15.83 1.04 4.79
C SER A 51 -14.44 1.39 4.21
N LEU A 52 -13.62 2.14 4.96
CA LEU A 52 -12.27 2.48 4.51
C LEU A 52 -11.41 1.22 4.36
N GLU A 53 -11.50 0.32 5.32
CA GLU A 53 -10.76 -0.93 5.38
C GLU A 53 -11.24 -1.90 4.30
N ASP A 54 -12.55 -2.06 4.09
CA ASP A 54 -13.07 -2.96 3.05
C ASP A 54 -12.72 -2.43 1.65
N GLY A 55 -12.79 -1.10 1.45
CA GLY A 55 -12.36 -0.46 0.23
C GLY A 55 -10.87 -0.63 -0.04
N LEU A 56 -10.04 -0.39 0.97
CA LEU A 56 -8.59 -0.57 0.89
C LEU A 56 -8.24 -2.03 0.56
N ASN A 57 -8.79 -2.98 1.31
CA ASN A 57 -8.51 -4.41 1.11
C ASN A 57 -9.00 -4.90 -0.26
N ARG A 58 -10.08 -4.33 -0.81
CA ARG A 58 -10.50 -4.61 -2.18
C ARG A 58 -9.45 -4.16 -3.19
N VAL A 59 -8.93 -2.94 -3.06
CA VAL A 59 -7.91 -2.41 -3.98
C VAL A 59 -6.59 -3.19 -3.83
N LEU A 60 -6.15 -3.44 -2.59
CA LEU A 60 -4.97 -4.25 -2.33
C LEU A 60 -5.15 -5.71 -2.79
N GLY A 61 -6.36 -6.26 -2.71
CA GLY A 61 -6.66 -7.62 -3.14
C GLY A 61 -6.56 -7.82 -4.66
N LEU A 62 -6.68 -6.74 -5.44
CA LEU A 62 -6.41 -6.77 -6.87
C LEU A 62 -4.89 -6.84 -7.13
N GLY A 63 -4.09 -6.09 -6.37
CA GLY A 63 -2.63 -5.97 -6.55
C GLY A 63 -1.74 -6.97 -5.80
N LEU A 64 -2.10 -7.42 -4.59
CA LEU A 64 -1.18 -8.03 -3.61
C LEU A 64 -1.70 -9.32 -2.95
N GLY A 65 -3.00 -9.62 -3.06
CA GLY A 65 -3.63 -10.93 -2.79
C GLY A 65 -3.63 -11.48 -1.34
N CYS A 66 -2.70 -11.09 -0.47
CA CYS A 66 -2.39 -11.87 0.75
C CYS A 66 -2.51 -11.09 2.08
N VAL A 67 -2.72 -9.77 2.04
CA VAL A 67 -2.76 -8.94 3.26
C VAL A 67 -4.15 -8.35 3.46
N ARG A 68 -4.70 -8.56 4.65
CA ARG A 68 -5.93 -7.90 5.10
C ARG A 68 -5.62 -6.93 6.23
N LEU A 69 -5.84 -5.66 5.97
CA LEU A 69 -5.66 -4.56 6.91
C LEU A 69 -6.95 -4.30 7.68
N THR A 70 -6.80 -3.79 8.91
CA THR A 70 -7.91 -3.43 9.80
C THR A 70 -7.69 -2.03 10.37
N GLU A 71 -8.64 -1.54 11.17
CA GLU A 71 -8.50 -0.28 11.90
C GLU A 71 -7.27 -0.25 12.82
N ALA A 72 -6.78 -1.41 13.28
CA ALA A 72 -5.56 -1.48 14.09
C ALA A 72 -4.29 -1.06 13.34
N ASP A 73 -4.35 -1.09 12.00
CA ASP A 73 -3.24 -0.68 11.13
C ASP A 73 -3.34 0.79 10.71
N TYR A 74 -4.44 1.47 11.05
CA TYR A 74 -4.64 2.87 10.71
C TYR A 74 -3.62 3.74 11.44
N LEU A 75 -2.93 4.60 10.68
CA LEU A 75 -1.91 5.49 11.22
C LEU A 75 -2.39 6.94 11.26
N CYS A 76 -2.86 7.48 10.14
CA CYS A 76 -3.21 8.90 10.05
C CYS A 76 -4.10 9.23 8.84
N SER A 77 -4.61 10.47 8.84
CA SER A 77 -5.31 11.07 7.70
C SER A 77 -4.76 12.46 7.44
N HIS A 78 -4.58 12.78 6.16
CA HIS A 78 -4.17 14.11 5.72
C HIS A 78 -5.14 14.66 4.67
N LEU A 79 -5.36 15.98 4.71
CA LEU A 79 -6.00 16.68 3.61
C LEU A 79 -4.94 16.90 2.54
N THR A 80 -5.24 16.50 1.30
CA THR A 80 -4.30 16.70 0.20
C THR A 80 -4.30 18.15 -0.25
N GLU A 81 -3.15 18.62 -0.72
CA GLU A 81 -3.05 19.91 -1.37
C GLU A 81 -3.67 19.87 -2.78
N GLY A 82 -4.14 21.01 -3.26
CA GLY A 82 -4.65 21.18 -4.62
C GLY A 82 -6.15 21.47 -4.73
N PRO A 83 -6.66 21.61 -5.96
CA PRO A 83 -8.04 22.04 -6.20
C PRO A 83 -9.08 20.97 -5.83
N HIS A 84 -8.67 19.70 -5.77
CA HIS A 84 -9.54 18.57 -5.44
C HIS A 84 -9.60 18.34 -3.93
N ARG A 85 -10.81 18.12 -3.41
CA ARG A 85 -11.06 17.86 -1.99
C ARG A 85 -10.87 16.37 -1.69
N VAL A 86 -9.65 15.95 -1.37
CA VAL A 86 -9.32 14.56 -1.03
C VAL A 86 -8.82 14.44 0.42
N VAL A 87 -9.29 13.41 1.11
CA VAL A 87 -8.71 12.94 2.38
C VAL A 87 -7.92 11.67 2.11
N ALA A 88 -6.62 11.69 2.39
CA ALA A 88 -5.73 10.55 2.25
C ALA A 88 -5.56 9.85 3.60
N HIS A 89 -6.14 8.65 3.71
CA HIS A 89 -6.01 7.75 4.85
C HIS A 89 -4.80 6.84 4.64
N PHE A 90 -3.99 6.68 5.68
CA PHE A 90 -2.75 5.93 5.63
C PHE A 90 -2.72 4.84 6.69
N TYR A 91 -2.35 3.64 6.26
CA TYR A 91 -2.25 2.44 7.09
C TYR A 91 -0.81 1.93 7.05
N ALA A 92 -0.36 1.30 8.13
CA ALA A 92 0.97 0.72 8.21
C ALA A 92 0.90 -0.66 8.88
N ARG A 93 1.46 -1.68 8.20
CA ARG A 93 1.54 -3.04 8.72
C ARG A 93 2.96 -3.57 8.65
N GLN A 94 3.49 -3.95 9.80
CA GLN A 94 4.72 -4.72 9.86
C GLN A 94 4.42 -6.19 9.51
N LEU A 95 5.26 -6.75 8.66
CA LEU A 95 5.26 -8.14 8.21
C LEU A 95 6.62 -8.78 8.51
N THR A 96 6.69 -10.08 8.36
CA THR A 96 7.97 -10.77 8.18
C THR A 96 8.55 -10.48 6.79
N LEU A 97 9.87 -10.64 6.62
CA LEU A 97 10.51 -10.42 5.31
C LEU A 97 10.04 -11.45 4.26
N GLU A 98 9.70 -12.67 4.71
CA GLU A 98 9.17 -13.75 3.86
C GLU A 98 7.75 -13.44 3.36
N GLU A 99 6.88 -12.92 4.24
CA GLU A 99 5.55 -12.43 3.84
C GLU A 99 5.67 -11.26 2.87
N LEU A 100 6.58 -10.32 3.12
CA LEU A 100 6.80 -9.17 2.24
C LEU A 100 7.27 -9.63 0.84
N HIS A 101 8.18 -10.60 0.77
CA HIS A 101 8.64 -11.18 -0.49
C HIS A 101 7.54 -11.99 -1.21
N THR A 102 6.69 -12.69 -0.46
CA THR A 102 5.53 -13.40 -1.04
C THR A 102 4.59 -12.42 -1.74
N ILE A 103 4.39 -11.24 -1.15
CA ILE A 103 3.59 -10.17 -1.75
C ILE A 103 4.24 -9.66 -3.04
N GLU A 104 5.55 -9.46 -3.07
CA GLU A 104 6.28 -9.06 -4.28
C GLU A 104 6.08 -10.09 -5.41
N ILE A 105 6.15 -11.39 -5.10
CA ILE A 105 5.91 -12.46 -6.07
C ILE A 105 4.46 -12.43 -6.56
N SER A 106 3.49 -12.30 -5.66
CA SER A 106 2.06 -12.24 -6.01
C SER A 106 1.73 -11.02 -6.87
N ALA A 107 2.40 -9.89 -6.65
CA ALA A 107 2.16 -8.66 -7.39
C ALA A 107 2.39 -8.81 -8.90
N VAL A 108 3.41 -9.58 -9.31
CA VAL A 108 3.69 -9.82 -10.74
C VAL A 108 2.60 -10.67 -11.42
N HIS A 109 1.84 -11.43 -10.64
CA HIS A 109 0.74 -12.27 -11.13
C HIS A 109 -0.64 -11.60 -10.94
N SER A 110 -0.66 -10.36 -10.46
CA SER A 110 -1.87 -9.56 -10.29
C SER A 110 -2.54 -9.27 -11.64
N ARG A 111 -3.86 -9.10 -11.62
CA ARG A 111 -4.63 -8.62 -12.77
C ARG A 111 -4.31 -7.18 -13.17
N ASP A 112 -3.80 -6.39 -12.22
CA ASP A 112 -3.48 -4.97 -12.45
C ASP A 112 -2.04 -4.78 -12.93
N HIS A 113 -1.23 -5.85 -12.92
CA HIS A 113 0.16 -5.81 -13.37
C HIS A 113 0.25 -5.42 -14.86
N GLY A 114 0.92 -4.31 -15.15
CA GLY A 114 1.05 -3.75 -16.50
C GLY A 114 -0.13 -2.87 -16.93
N LEU A 115 -1.06 -2.57 -16.02
CA LEU A 115 -2.16 -1.62 -16.24
C LEU A 115 -2.03 -0.43 -15.28
N GLU A 116 -2.54 -0.57 -14.06
CA GLU A 116 -2.51 0.50 -13.05
C GLU A 116 -1.23 0.44 -12.19
N VAL A 117 -0.57 -0.72 -12.14
CA VAL A 117 0.61 -1.03 -11.31
C VAL A 117 1.64 -1.88 -12.06
#